data_AF-F3FLN0-F1
#
_entry.id   AF-F3FLN0-F1
#
_cell.length_a   1.000
_cell.length_b   1.000
_cell.length_c   1.000
_cell.angle_alpha   90.00
_cell.angle_beta   90.00
_cell.angle_gamma   90.00
#
_symmetry.space_group_name_H-M   'P 1'
#
loop_
_entity.id
_entity.type
_entity.pdbx_description
1 polymer ?
#
loop_
_entity_poly.entity_id
_entity_poly.type
_entity_poly.pdbx_seq_one_letter_code
_entity_poly.pdbx_strand_id
1 'polypeptide(L)'
;RFGMPVWLKNNATTAAIGESLVGVGAWASNFIYLSFNFGFGAGVVINGKPYFGSHGNAGEITLYNDEESINRPALRYLLEDLHQSGVQVDSIEDLRLRFDPDWPGVNTWLTRVKPTLDRLINALAGLFDPQAVVFGGQLPPELGKRLIAATTFWGTHRYNPPPPRPQLLLSETNGDAAALGAALVPLKERFFV
;
A
#
# COMPACT_ATOMS: atom_id res chain seq x y z
N ARG A 1 -16.56 -0.85 28.10
CA ARG A 1 -15.15 -1.29 28.23
C ARG A 1 -15.14 -2.81 28.40
N PHE A 2 -14.30 -3.55 27.68
CA PHE A 2 -14.32 -5.02 27.66
C PHE A 2 -13.40 -5.72 28.67
N GLY A 3 -12.68 -4.98 29.52
CA GLY A 3 -11.82 -5.56 30.58
C GLY A 3 -10.60 -6.34 30.09
N MET A 4 -10.23 -6.19 28.81
CA MET A 4 -9.12 -6.89 28.17
C MET A 4 -8.03 -5.92 27.71
N PRO A 5 -6.77 -6.38 27.54
CA PRO A 5 -5.72 -5.57 26.92
C PRO A 5 -6.12 -5.10 25.52
N VAL A 6 -5.67 -3.90 25.14
CA VAL A 6 -5.99 -3.26 23.86
C VAL A 6 -4.69 -2.89 23.16
N TRP A 7 -4.61 -3.19 21.87
CA TRP A 7 -3.51 -2.78 21.01
C TRP A 7 -4.04 -1.80 19.96
N LEU A 8 -3.28 -0.74 19.71
CA LEU A 8 -3.57 0.24 18.68
C LEU A 8 -2.40 0.32 17.73
N LYS A 9 -2.68 0.18 16.43
CA LYS A 9 -1.71 0.27 15.34
C LYS A 9 -2.38 0.97 14.16
N ASN A 10 -1.61 1.60 13.29
CA ASN A 10 -2.18 2.20 12.08
C ASN A 10 -2.73 1.11 11.13
N ASN A 11 -3.60 1.50 10.19
CA ASN A 11 -4.23 0.57 9.25
C ASN A 11 -3.18 -0.13 8.34
N ALA A 12 -2.19 0.60 7.82
CA ALA A 12 -1.21 0.02 6.91
C ALA A 12 -0.28 -1.01 7.59
N THR A 13 0.11 -0.79 8.84
CA THR A 13 0.90 -1.72 9.65
C THR A 13 0.09 -2.95 10.03
N THR A 14 -1.20 -2.80 10.40
CA THR A 14 -2.06 -3.96 10.63
C THR A 14 -2.25 -4.76 9.34
N ALA A 15 -2.46 -4.11 8.20
CA ALA A 15 -2.54 -4.80 6.92
C ALA A 15 -1.26 -5.57 6.57
N ALA A 16 -0.09 -4.95 6.80
CA ALA A 16 1.20 -5.63 6.64
C ALA A 16 1.36 -6.83 7.60
N ILE A 17 0.84 -6.75 8.83
CA ILE A 17 0.78 -7.89 9.75
C ILE A 17 -0.11 -9.00 9.18
N GLY A 18 -1.28 -8.67 8.65
CA GLY A 18 -2.18 -9.62 7.98
C GLY A 18 -1.47 -10.33 6.83
N GLU A 19 -0.91 -9.57 5.89
CA GLU A 19 -0.13 -10.11 4.77
C GLU A 19 1.04 -10.98 5.23
N SER A 20 1.73 -10.60 6.32
CA SER A 20 2.88 -11.37 6.82
C SER A 20 2.50 -12.75 7.36
N LEU A 21 1.24 -12.96 7.73
CA LEU A 21 0.78 -14.19 8.37
C LEU A 21 -0.11 -15.04 7.46
N VAL A 22 -0.91 -14.42 6.61
CA VAL A 22 -1.95 -15.10 5.81
C VAL A 22 -1.98 -14.65 4.34
N GLY A 23 -0.94 -13.99 3.86
CA GLY A 23 -0.81 -13.54 2.47
C GLY A 23 0.63 -13.65 1.97
N VAL A 24 1.17 -12.55 1.45
CA VAL A 24 2.50 -12.46 0.83
C VAL A 24 3.64 -12.97 1.72
N GLY A 25 3.47 -12.94 3.04
CA GLY A 25 4.42 -13.51 4.02
C GLY A 25 4.73 -15.00 3.83
N ALA A 26 3.89 -15.75 3.10
CA ALA A 26 4.13 -17.15 2.77
C ALA A 26 5.38 -17.37 1.90
N TRP A 27 5.78 -16.37 1.10
CA TRP A 27 6.92 -16.48 0.18
C TRP A 27 7.87 -15.26 0.22
N ALA A 28 7.44 -14.13 0.78
CA ALA A 28 8.29 -12.96 1.01
C ALA A 28 8.39 -12.61 2.49
N SER A 29 9.59 -12.78 3.07
CA SER A 29 9.89 -12.33 4.44
C SER A 29 10.22 -10.83 4.51
N ASN A 30 10.59 -10.22 3.38
CA ASN A 30 10.89 -8.80 3.29
C ASN A 30 9.97 -8.16 2.26
N PHE A 31 9.00 -7.36 2.70
CA PHE A 31 8.08 -6.67 1.79
C PHE A 31 7.60 -5.34 2.36
N ILE A 32 7.16 -4.47 1.45
CA ILE A 32 6.49 -3.21 1.79
C ILE A 32 5.04 -3.31 1.34
N TYR A 33 4.11 -3.05 2.26
CA TYR A 33 2.69 -2.93 1.96
C TYR A 33 2.34 -1.47 1.71
N LEU A 34 1.75 -1.16 0.55
CA LEU A 34 1.18 0.15 0.23
C LEU A 34 -0.35 0.07 0.40
N SER A 35 -0.86 0.89 1.31
CA SER A 35 -2.28 0.91 1.70
C SER A 35 -3.00 2.04 0.98
N PHE A 36 -3.74 1.71 -0.10
CA PHE A 36 -4.56 2.65 -0.85
C PHE A 36 -5.97 2.67 -0.27
N ASN A 37 -6.31 3.73 0.47
CA ASN A 37 -7.62 3.94 1.08
C ASN A 37 -8.05 5.39 0.84
N PHE A 38 -8.94 5.93 1.69
CA PHE A 38 -9.15 7.38 1.76
C PHE A 38 -7.83 8.15 1.95
N GLY A 39 -6.93 7.59 2.75
CA GLY A 39 -5.54 7.98 2.86
C GLY A 39 -4.60 7.12 2.02
N PHE A 40 -3.31 7.40 2.12
CA PHE A 40 -2.26 6.55 1.55
C PHE A 40 -1.12 6.46 2.55
N GLY A 41 -0.61 5.27 2.78
CA GLY A 41 0.46 5.00 3.75
C GLY A 41 1.07 3.62 3.51
N ALA A 42 2.10 3.27 4.28
CA ALA A 42 2.76 1.99 4.14
C ALA A 42 2.94 1.23 5.46
N GLY A 43 3.06 -0.09 5.34
CA GLY A 43 3.56 -0.98 6.38
C GLY A 43 4.82 -1.68 5.92
N VAL A 44 5.78 -1.89 6.81
CA VAL A 44 7.08 -2.47 6.48
C VAL A 44 7.22 -3.81 7.19
N VAL A 45 7.63 -4.85 6.48
CA VAL A 45 7.98 -6.16 7.06
C VAL A 45 9.41 -6.52 6.67
N ILE A 46 10.23 -6.83 7.67
CA ILE A 46 11.64 -7.20 7.53
C ILE A 46 11.85 -8.51 8.30
N ASN A 47 12.43 -9.52 7.64
CA ASN A 47 12.64 -10.87 8.20
C ASN A 47 11.37 -11.47 8.83
N GLY A 48 10.22 -11.29 8.18
CA GLY A 48 8.90 -11.76 8.61
C GLY A 48 8.29 -10.96 9.77
N LYS A 49 9.01 -9.97 10.30
CA LYS A 49 8.59 -9.15 11.43
C LYS A 49 8.17 -7.75 10.97
N PRO A 50 7.06 -7.19 11.48
CA PRO A 50 6.67 -5.83 11.17
C PRO A 50 7.71 -4.89 11.77
N TYR A 51 8.17 -3.95 10.96
CA TYR A 51 9.11 -2.94 11.39
C TYR A 51 8.35 -1.65 11.72
N PHE A 52 8.38 -1.26 12.99
CA PHE A 52 7.68 -0.06 13.49
C PHE A 52 8.56 1.20 13.50
N GLY A 53 9.88 1.03 13.37
CA GLY A 53 10.85 2.13 13.55
C GLY A 53 10.97 2.60 15.00
N SER A 54 11.97 3.46 15.27
CA SER A 54 12.32 3.87 16.64
C SER A 54 11.23 4.65 17.37
N HIS A 55 10.33 5.30 16.63
CA HIS A 55 9.23 6.11 17.16
C HIS A 55 7.86 5.56 16.77
N GLY A 56 7.78 4.34 16.25
CA GLY A 56 6.51 3.74 15.80
C GLY A 56 5.95 4.30 14.49
N ASN A 57 6.74 5.06 13.73
CA ASN A 57 6.30 5.78 12.52
C ASN A 57 6.91 5.24 11.21
N ALA A 58 7.48 4.03 11.21
CA ALA A 58 7.98 3.44 9.98
C ALA A 58 6.84 3.20 8.98
N GLY A 59 7.08 3.53 7.71
CA GLY A 59 6.09 3.45 6.64
C GLY A 59 5.25 4.71 6.46
N GLU A 60 5.49 5.77 7.22
CA GLU A 60 4.91 7.08 6.95
C GLU A 60 5.48 7.67 5.65
N ILE A 61 4.59 8.13 4.75
CA ILE A 61 4.97 8.58 3.40
C ILE A 61 4.91 10.11 3.35
N THR A 62 6.00 10.75 3.78
CA THR A 62 6.14 12.21 3.84
C THR A 62 6.71 12.83 2.56
N LEU A 63 6.55 12.17 1.41
CA LEU A 63 7.08 12.61 0.11
C LEU A 63 6.31 13.77 -0.53
N TYR A 64 5.22 14.21 0.10
CA TYR A 64 4.29 15.19 -0.46
C TYR A 64 4.22 16.40 0.48
N ASN A 65 4.53 17.58 -0.04
CA ASN A 65 4.21 18.83 0.64
C ASN A 65 2.73 19.20 0.45
N ASP A 66 2.30 20.33 0.98
CA ASP A 66 0.90 20.77 0.89
C ASP A 66 0.45 21.00 -0.57
N GLU A 67 1.31 21.55 -1.42
CA GLU A 67 1.04 21.81 -2.84
C GLU A 67 1.00 20.50 -3.67
N GLU A 68 1.79 19.51 -3.29
CA GLU A 68 1.91 18.21 -3.96
C GLU A 68 0.96 17.16 -3.41
N SER A 69 0.16 17.48 -2.39
CA SER A 69 -0.71 16.51 -1.71
C SER A 69 -1.69 15.81 -2.66
N ILE A 70 -2.17 16.51 -3.70
CA ILE A 70 -3.05 15.96 -4.74
C ILE A 70 -2.37 14.88 -5.62
N ASN A 71 -1.04 14.82 -5.62
CA ASN A 71 -0.25 13.79 -6.31
C ASN A 71 -0.06 12.54 -5.44
N ARG A 72 -0.57 12.52 -4.21
CA ARG A 72 -0.59 11.33 -3.36
C ARG A 72 -1.59 10.32 -3.96
N PRO A 73 -1.22 9.03 -4.10
CA PRO A 73 -2.12 8.00 -4.63
C PRO A 73 -3.13 7.54 -3.57
N ALA A 74 -3.82 8.49 -2.94
CA ALA A 74 -4.93 8.26 -2.04
C ALA A 74 -6.23 8.25 -2.83
N LEU A 75 -7.13 7.31 -2.53
CA LEU A 75 -8.38 7.12 -3.25
C LEU A 75 -9.36 8.28 -3.07
N ARG A 76 -9.18 9.13 -2.03
CA ARG A 76 -9.97 10.37 -1.90
C ARG A 76 -9.81 11.29 -3.12
N TYR A 77 -8.60 11.41 -3.66
CA TYR A 77 -8.34 12.29 -4.80
C TYR A 77 -8.86 11.70 -6.11
N LEU A 78 -8.93 10.37 -6.21
CA LEU A 78 -9.63 9.71 -7.31
C LEU A 78 -11.14 9.97 -7.19
N LEU A 79 -11.70 9.84 -6.00
CA LEU A 79 -13.11 10.11 -5.75
C LEU A 79 -13.49 11.54 -6.13
N GLU A 80 -12.66 12.52 -5.76
CA GLU A 80 -12.81 13.92 -6.15
C GLU A 80 -12.76 14.12 -7.68
N ASP A 81 -11.80 13.50 -8.38
CA ASP A 81 -11.69 13.58 -9.85
C ASP A 81 -12.92 12.94 -10.56
N LEU A 82 -13.43 11.83 -10.01
CA LEU A 82 -14.62 11.14 -10.50
C LEU A 82 -15.87 12.02 -10.34
N HIS A 83 -16.05 12.64 -9.17
CA HIS A 83 -17.16 13.57 -8.90
C HIS A 83 -17.13 14.77 -9.81
N GLN A 84 -15.97 15.39 -10.01
CA GLN A 84 -15.80 16.52 -10.92
C GLN A 84 -16.11 16.15 -12.38
N SER A 85 -15.93 14.88 -12.73
CA SER A 85 -16.24 14.32 -14.04
C SER A 85 -17.70 13.82 -14.17
N GLY A 86 -18.53 14.02 -13.14
CA GLY A 86 -19.95 13.67 -13.12
C GLY A 86 -20.27 12.22 -12.72
N VAL A 87 -19.27 11.42 -12.32
CA VAL A 87 -19.47 10.03 -11.89
C VAL A 87 -19.97 10.02 -10.43
N GLN A 88 -21.09 9.36 -10.18
CA GLN A 88 -21.67 9.25 -8.84
C GLN A 88 -21.10 8.03 -8.11
N VAL A 89 -20.25 8.27 -7.11
CA VAL A 89 -19.64 7.25 -6.24
C VAL A 89 -19.53 7.82 -4.83
N ASP A 90 -20.24 7.28 -3.85
CA ASP A 90 -20.44 8.00 -2.59
C ASP A 90 -19.36 7.74 -1.53
N SER A 91 -18.52 6.71 -1.73
CA SER A 91 -17.50 6.32 -0.77
C SER A 91 -16.35 5.54 -1.41
N ILE A 92 -15.28 5.31 -0.64
CA ILE A 92 -14.17 4.43 -1.07
C ILE A 92 -14.63 2.97 -1.21
N GLU A 93 -15.57 2.52 -0.37
CA GLU A 93 -16.13 1.17 -0.48
C GLU A 93 -16.94 1.02 -1.77
N ASP A 94 -17.77 2.02 -2.07
CA ASP A 94 -18.57 2.07 -3.28
C ASP A 94 -17.68 2.15 -4.54
N LEU A 95 -16.61 2.96 -4.49
CA LEU A 95 -15.56 3.01 -5.51
C LEU A 95 -14.98 1.61 -5.75
N ARG A 96 -14.64 0.88 -4.69
CA ARG A 96 -14.06 -0.47 -4.80
C ARG A 96 -15.02 -1.47 -5.43
N LEU A 97 -16.30 -1.41 -5.08
CA LEU A 97 -17.31 -2.39 -5.51
C LEU A 97 -17.78 -2.16 -6.96
N ARG A 98 -17.87 -0.90 -7.39
CA ARG A 98 -18.40 -0.54 -8.72
C ARG A 98 -17.36 -0.03 -9.70
N PHE A 99 -16.07 -0.09 -9.35
CA PHE A 99 -14.99 0.48 -10.14
C PHE A 99 -15.09 0.08 -11.61
N ASP A 100 -15.16 1.09 -12.47
CA ASP A 100 -15.03 0.95 -13.91
C ASP A 100 -13.74 1.67 -14.35
N PRO A 101 -12.80 0.98 -15.00
CA PRO A 101 -11.55 1.59 -15.43
C PRO A 101 -11.71 2.64 -16.53
N ASP A 102 -12.87 2.71 -17.18
CA ASP A 102 -13.17 3.66 -18.26
C ASP A 102 -13.95 4.89 -17.77
N TRP A 103 -14.22 5.01 -16.47
CA TRP A 103 -14.81 6.22 -15.90
C TRP A 103 -13.95 7.47 -16.19
N PRO A 104 -14.59 8.60 -16.56
CA PRO A 104 -13.86 9.84 -16.75
C PRO A 104 -13.24 10.27 -15.43
N GLY A 105 -11.97 10.69 -15.47
CA GLY A 105 -11.17 11.01 -14.29
C GLY A 105 -10.15 9.94 -13.90
N VAL A 106 -10.39 8.65 -14.21
CA VAL A 106 -9.45 7.56 -13.83
C VAL A 106 -8.07 7.75 -14.48
N ASN A 107 -8.02 7.96 -15.80
CA ASN A 107 -6.76 8.16 -16.51
C ASN A 107 -6.06 9.48 -16.13
N THR A 108 -6.83 10.52 -15.83
CA THR A 108 -6.31 11.80 -15.32
C THR A 108 -5.61 11.59 -13.98
N TRP A 109 -6.27 10.90 -13.06
CA TRP A 109 -5.72 10.56 -11.74
C TRP A 109 -4.46 9.70 -11.86
N LEU A 110 -4.51 8.63 -12.67
CA LEU A 110 -3.35 7.75 -12.93
C LEU A 110 -2.15 8.56 -13.44
N THR A 111 -2.37 9.46 -14.40
CA THR A 111 -1.32 10.31 -14.96
C THR A 111 -0.74 11.25 -13.91
N ARG A 112 -1.60 11.83 -13.06
CA ARG A 112 -1.20 12.76 -11.99
C ARG A 112 -0.36 12.10 -10.90
N VAL A 113 -0.74 10.91 -10.45
CA VAL A 113 -0.05 10.22 -9.33
C VAL A 113 1.17 9.40 -9.75
N LYS A 114 1.29 9.06 -11.04
CA LYS A 114 2.38 8.20 -11.54
C LYS A 114 3.78 8.71 -11.18
N PRO A 115 4.17 9.98 -11.41
CA PRO A 115 5.56 10.41 -11.17
C PRO A 115 5.99 10.28 -9.71
N THR A 116 5.09 10.55 -8.78
CA THR A 116 5.35 10.44 -7.33
C THR A 116 5.30 8.98 -6.87
N LEU A 117 4.40 8.17 -7.42
CA LEU A 117 4.36 6.73 -7.13
C LEU A 117 5.62 6.01 -7.63
N ASP A 118 6.08 6.31 -8.85
CA ASP A 118 7.34 5.75 -9.38
C ASP A 118 8.51 6.13 -8.45
N ARG A 119 8.57 7.38 -7.99
CA ARG A 119 9.62 7.85 -7.08
C ARG A 119 9.60 7.11 -5.76
N LEU A 120 8.40 6.93 -5.19
CA LEU A 120 8.22 6.14 -3.97
C LEU A 120 8.69 4.70 -4.17
N ILE A 121 8.24 4.02 -5.23
CA ILE A 121 8.58 2.61 -5.47
C ILE A 121 10.08 2.44 -5.70
N ASN A 122 10.72 3.34 -6.45
CA ASN A 122 12.16 3.31 -6.65
C ASN A 122 12.93 3.58 -5.35
N ALA A 123 12.47 4.52 -4.53
CA ALA A 123 13.06 4.77 -3.22
C ALA A 123 12.94 3.54 -2.31
N LEU A 124 11.76 2.91 -2.26
CA LEU A 124 11.55 1.70 -1.47
C LEU A 124 12.42 0.54 -1.96
N ALA A 125 12.51 0.34 -3.27
CA ALA A 125 13.37 -0.69 -3.87
C ALA A 125 14.85 -0.47 -3.53
N GLY A 126 15.34 0.79 -3.58
CA GLY A 126 16.74 1.09 -3.28
C GLY A 126 17.09 1.12 -1.79
N LEU A 127 16.16 1.52 -0.92
CA LEU A 127 16.40 1.68 0.52
C LEU A 127 16.19 0.40 1.31
N PHE A 128 15.20 -0.41 0.93
CA PHE A 128 14.83 -1.62 1.67
C PHE A 128 15.22 -2.92 0.96
N ASP A 129 15.46 -2.86 -0.36
CA ASP A 129 15.69 -4.04 -1.20
C ASP A 129 14.69 -5.19 -0.91
N PRO A 130 13.37 -4.91 -0.95
CA PRO A 130 12.38 -5.90 -0.55
C PRO A 130 12.22 -6.96 -1.65
N GLN A 131 11.71 -8.13 -1.26
CA GLN A 131 11.28 -9.15 -2.22
C GLN A 131 10.01 -8.69 -2.96
N ALA A 132 9.14 -7.94 -2.27
CA ALA A 132 7.87 -7.50 -2.81
C ALA A 132 7.46 -6.09 -2.36
N VAL A 133 6.73 -5.40 -3.23
CA VAL A 133 5.91 -4.24 -2.87
C VAL A 133 4.46 -4.58 -3.18
N VAL A 134 3.64 -4.64 -2.13
CA VAL A 134 2.28 -5.15 -2.15
C VAL A 134 1.30 -3.97 -2.20
N PHE A 135 0.43 -3.95 -3.21
CA PHE A 135 -0.60 -2.94 -3.40
C PHE A 135 -1.90 -3.45 -2.79
N GLY A 136 -2.32 -2.86 -1.67
CA GLY A 136 -3.53 -3.29 -0.96
C GLY A 136 -4.39 -2.14 -0.47
N GLY A 137 -5.12 -2.37 0.61
CA GLY A 137 -6.16 -1.48 1.12
C GLY A 137 -7.46 -1.73 0.39
N GLN A 138 -8.22 -0.67 0.15
CA GLN A 138 -9.47 -0.70 -0.59
C GLN A 138 -9.27 -0.50 -2.11
N LEU A 139 -8.05 -0.71 -2.61
CA LEU A 139 -7.72 -0.56 -4.03
C LEU A 139 -8.56 -1.50 -4.91
N PRO A 140 -9.31 -0.99 -5.90
CA PRO A 140 -9.91 -1.85 -6.90
C PRO A 140 -8.85 -2.68 -7.63
N PRO A 141 -9.02 -4.01 -7.80
CA PRO A 141 -8.00 -4.86 -8.42
C PRO A 141 -7.54 -4.40 -9.80
N GLU A 142 -8.48 -3.97 -10.66
CA GLU A 142 -8.15 -3.48 -12.00
C GLU A 142 -7.37 -2.15 -11.97
N LEU A 143 -7.68 -1.26 -11.03
CA LEU A 143 -6.90 -0.04 -10.82
C LEU A 143 -5.47 -0.36 -10.37
N GLY A 144 -5.33 -1.30 -9.43
CA GLY A 144 -4.02 -1.72 -8.94
C GLY A 144 -3.18 -2.39 -10.02
N LYS A 145 -3.76 -3.24 -10.88
CA LYS A 145 -3.06 -3.80 -12.05
C LYS A 145 -2.55 -2.70 -12.98
N ARG A 146 -3.36 -1.66 -13.24
CA ARG A 146 -2.94 -0.51 -14.06
C ARG A 146 -1.80 0.27 -13.43
N LEU A 147 -1.84 0.53 -12.12
CA LEU A 147 -0.75 1.18 -11.40
C LEU A 147 0.54 0.37 -11.45
N ILE A 148 0.46 -0.94 -11.23
CA ILE A 148 1.61 -1.86 -11.31
C ILE A 148 2.19 -1.86 -12.72
N ALA A 149 1.36 -2.04 -13.74
CA ALA A 149 1.79 -2.07 -15.15
C ALA A 149 2.40 -0.73 -15.60
N ALA A 150 1.92 0.39 -15.07
CA ALA A 150 2.42 1.72 -15.39
C ALA A 150 3.70 2.10 -14.60
N THR A 151 4.09 1.32 -13.60
CA THR A 151 5.25 1.64 -12.75
C THR A 151 6.55 1.52 -13.54
N THR A 152 7.42 2.52 -13.40
CA THR A 152 8.73 2.54 -14.05
C THR A 152 9.85 2.46 -13.02
N PHE A 153 10.71 1.44 -13.11
CA PHE A 153 11.95 1.40 -12.36
C PHE A 153 13.03 2.22 -13.05
N TRP A 154 13.70 3.09 -12.30
CA TRP A 154 14.77 3.96 -12.77
C TRP A 154 16.14 3.45 -12.33
N GLY A 155 17.17 3.94 -13.03
CA GLY A 155 18.57 3.80 -12.65
C GLY A 155 19.36 2.80 -13.50
N THR A 156 20.63 3.12 -13.71
CA THR A 156 21.67 2.19 -14.14
C THR A 156 22.29 1.56 -12.88
N HIS A 157 22.40 0.24 -12.85
CA HIS A 157 23.08 -0.43 -11.75
C HIS A 157 24.59 -0.42 -11.96
N ARG A 158 25.35 -0.33 -10.86
CA ARG A 158 26.80 -0.51 -10.90
C ARG A 158 27.21 -1.94 -11.27
N TYR A 159 26.32 -2.91 -11.03
CA TYR A 159 26.55 -4.34 -11.27
C TYR A 159 25.94 -4.78 -12.61
N ASN A 160 26.58 -5.76 -13.25
CA ASN A 160 26.11 -6.43 -14.45
C ASN A 160 26.23 -7.97 -14.27
N PRO A 161 25.11 -8.72 -14.20
CA PRO A 161 23.73 -8.25 -14.28
C PRO A 161 23.32 -7.42 -13.03
N PRO A 162 22.29 -6.56 -13.15
CA PRO A 162 21.74 -5.85 -12.01
C PRO A 162 21.11 -6.84 -11.00
N PRO A 163 21.04 -6.48 -9.70
CA PRO A 163 20.24 -7.23 -8.75
C PRO A 163 18.76 -7.26 -9.18
N PRO A 164 18.01 -8.30 -8.78
CA PRO A 164 16.58 -8.39 -9.10
C PRO A 164 15.81 -7.22 -8.48
N ARG A 165 14.72 -6.81 -9.13
CA ARG A 165 13.79 -5.81 -8.60
C ARG A 165 12.72 -6.49 -7.73
N PRO A 166 12.09 -5.75 -6.79
CA PRO A 166 10.95 -6.29 -6.05
C PRO A 166 9.82 -6.66 -6.98
N GLN A 167 9.11 -7.75 -6.66
CA GLN A 167 7.86 -8.07 -7.32
C GLN A 167 6.79 -7.05 -6.89
N LEU A 168 6.15 -6.43 -7.87
CA LEU A 168 4.98 -5.58 -7.64
C LEU A 168 3.73 -6.43 -7.82
N LEU A 169 2.88 -6.49 -6.81
CA LEU A 169 1.66 -7.30 -6.86
C LEU A 169 0.54 -6.72 -6.01
N LEU A 170 -0.68 -7.22 -6.21
CA LEU A 170 -1.80 -6.92 -5.33
C LEU A 170 -1.68 -7.71 -4.02
N SER A 171 -2.34 -7.21 -2.98
CA SER A 171 -2.58 -7.94 -1.72
C SER A 171 -3.13 -9.35 -1.99
N GLU A 172 -2.54 -10.36 -1.36
CA GLU A 172 -2.91 -11.77 -1.52
C GLU A 172 -3.80 -12.28 -0.38
N THR A 173 -3.98 -11.47 0.67
CA THR A 173 -4.88 -11.82 1.78
C THR A 173 -6.32 -11.95 1.29
N ASN A 174 -7.00 -13.02 1.70
CA ASN A 174 -8.43 -13.18 1.46
C ASN A 174 -9.25 -12.38 2.50
N GLY A 175 -9.77 -11.22 2.09
CA GLY A 175 -10.56 -10.32 2.94
C GLY A 175 -9.82 -9.04 3.28
N ASP A 176 -10.24 -8.36 4.35
CA ASP A 176 -9.59 -7.12 4.79
C ASP A 176 -8.31 -7.45 5.58
N ALA A 177 -7.15 -7.25 4.93
CA ALA A 177 -5.84 -7.47 5.52
C ALA A 177 -5.62 -6.67 6.82
N ALA A 178 -6.16 -5.44 6.91
CA ALA A 178 -6.04 -4.62 8.12
C ALA A 178 -6.86 -5.20 9.27
N ALA A 179 -8.10 -5.62 9.00
CA ALA A 179 -8.95 -6.26 10.01
C ALA A 179 -8.36 -7.58 10.50
N LEU A 180 -7.89 -8.43 9.58
CA LEU A 180 -7.22 -9.70 9.91
C LEU A 180 -5.95 -9.45 10.71
N GLY A 181 -5.11 -8.51 10.27
CA GLY A 181 -3.90 -8.17 10.99
C GLY A 181 -4.16 -7.57 12.38
N ALA A 182 -5.19 -6.73 12.52
CA ALA A 182 -5.63 -6.21 13.81
C ALA A 182 -6.03 -7.33 14.79
N ALA A 183 -6.76 -8.34 14.30
CA ALA A 183 -7.14 -9.52 15.07
C ALA A 183 -5.92 -10.39 15.45
N LEU A 184 -4.86 -10.38 14.62
CA LEU A 184 -3.65 -11.17 14.82
C LEU A 184 -2.57 -10.46 15.65
N VAL A 185 -2.66 -9.14 15.87
CA VAL A 185 -1.69 -8.38 16.68
C VAL A 185 -1.47 -9.00 18.07
N PRO A 186 -2.51 -9.36 18.85
CA PRO A 186 -2.31 -9.95 20.18
C PRO A 186 -1.56 -11.28 20.13
N LEU A 187 -1.82 -12.11 19.11
CA LEU A 187 -1.13 -13.38 18.92
C LEU A 187 0.35 -13.12 18.58
N LYS A 188 0.60 -12.20 17.65
CA LYS A 188 1.95 -11.86 17.18
C LYS A 188 2.82 -11.32 18.32
N GLU A 189 2.30 -10.37 19.09
CA GLU A 189 3.00 -9.74 20.22
C GLU A 189 3.23 -10.70 21.41
N ARG A 190 2.47 -11.81 21.51
CA ARG A 190 2.65 -12.79 22.60
C ARG A 190 3.51 -14.00 22.25
N PHE A 191 3.55 -14.39 20.97
CA PHE A 191 4.13 -15.68 20.57
C PHE A 191 5.21 -15.59 19.49
N PHE A 192 5.39 -14.43 18.83
CA PHE A 192 6.28 -14.30 17.67
C PHE A 192 7.31 -13.15 17.81
N VAL A 193 7.43 -12.58 19.02
CA VAL A 193 8.43 -11.53 19.35
C VAL A 193 9.78 -12.19 19.63
#